data_AF-E8R3X6-F1
#
_entry.id   AF-E8R3X6-F1
#
_cell.length_a   1.000
_cell.length_b   1.000
_cell.length_c   1.000
_cell.angle_alpha   90.00
_cell.angle_beta   90.00
_cell.angle_gamma   90.00
#
_symmetry.space_group_name_H-M   'P 1'
#
loop_
_entity.id
_entity.type
_entity.pdbx_description
1 polymer ?
#
loop_
_entity_poly.entity_id
_entity_poly.type
_entity_poly.pdbx_seq_one_letter_code
_entity_poly.pdbx_strand_id
1 'polypeptide(L)'
;MRNRLVRLGISLSWGLAAGLSWGASEGGVVPQSKVSELVGEPNPAQPVGEVDPAQEVNRLYRELRQVGLVLGGRHRLPLPPPTMPDGLDAASQRAILEALPNRNQTVEQFARKSVVSPFAMRFRDYPAVEGLDPIHGIDVWFVAHGSLEALTDPAFFAPPPHRQGGEEELGSAKARVLSPSQLKARGVASSDLDTGRERVALVNLRLFDKVELNVAGQSIWTQTPAGDPAAARPTTPSSLTVAARIDRRFDHDPQSPNHWRPILRQGGREIVGDPRTYTDAAWYYKVTPLVEPPGALFIEAHLVYVEPKDWFQGANLLRSKLPIVIQSEIRAFRKRLDLHDQARRNPTTVPSDTTARVRANR
;
A
#
# COMPACT_ATOMS: atom_id res chain seq x y z
N MET A 1 1.73 -20.25 -19.40
CA MET A 1 1.83 -20.07 -17.93
C MET A 1 2.48 -18.74 -17.46
N ARG A 2 2.94 -17.84 -18.34
CA ARG A 2 3.66 -16.60 -17.98
C ARG A 2 2.81 -15.36 -17.61
N ASN A 3 1.48 -15.44 -17.67
CA ASN A 3 0.56 -14.27 -17.51
C ASN A 3 -0.21 -14.21 -16.18
N ARG A 4 0.07 -15.07 -15.21
CA ARG A 4 -0.73 -15.13 -13.97
C ARG A 4 -0.11 -14.40 -12.78
N LEU A 5 1.21 -14.22 -12.70
CA LEU A 5 1.96 -13.46 -11.67
C LEU A 5 1.76 -11.92 -11.68
N VAL A 6 0.76 -11.42 -12.42
CA VAL A 6 0.54 -10.01 -12.78
C VAL A 6 -0.16 -9.19 -11.67
N ARG A 7 -0.75 -9.84 -10.66
CA ARG A 7 -1.72 -9.20 -9.75
C ARG A 7 -1.18 -8.81 -8.37
N LEU A 8 0.02 -9.28 -7.99
CA LEU A 8 0.65 -9.01 -6.69
C LEU A 8 0.89 -7.52 -6.42
N GLY A 9 1.36 -6.78 -7.43
CA GLY A 9 1.67 -5.35 -7.31
C GLY A 9 0.43 -4.46 -7.37
N ILE A 10 -0.58 -4.81 -8.16
CA ILE A 10 -1.83 -4.02 -8.34
C ILE A 10 -2.65 -3.96 -7.06
N SER A 11 -2.69 -5.07 -6.35
CA SER A 11 -3.52 -5.21 -5.16
C SER A 11 -2.67 -5.09 -3.88
N LEU A 12 -1.42 -4.59 -4.00
CA LEU A 12 -0.68 -3.87 -2.96
C LEU A 12 -0.52 -2.36 -3.30
N SER A 13 -1.00 -1.90 -4.47
CA SER A 13 -1.41 -0.48 -4.70
C SER A 13 -2.66 -0.07 -3.91
N TRP A 14 -3.06 -0.90 -2.94
CA TRP A 14 -3.88 -0.50 -1.80
C TRP A 14 -3.30 0.72 -1.07
N GLY A 15 -2.05 1.15 -1.35
CA GLY A 15 -1.45 2.36 -0.77
C GLY A 15 -2.07 3.66 -1.26
N LEU A 16 -2.57 3.64 -2.48
CA LEU A 16 -3.37 4.74 -3.00
C LEU A 16 -4.87 4.50 -2.75
N ALA A 17 -5.35 3.25 -2.83
CA ALA A 17 -6.79 2.95 -2.72
C ALA A 17 -7.33 2.85 -1.28
N ALA A 18 -6.61 2.23 -0.33
CA ALA A 18 -6.99 2.19 1.07
C ALA A 18 -6.93 3.56 1.74
N GLY A 19 -6.22 4.50 1.12
CA GLY A 19 -6.08 5.90 1.50
C GLY A 19 -7.38 6.73 1.52
N LEU A 20 -8.35 6.50 0.63
CA LEU A 20 -9.04 7.68 0.08
C LEU A 20 -10.52 7.53 -0.40
N SER A 21 -11.35 6.67 0.19
CA SER A 21 -12.82 6.64 -0.07
C SER A 21 -13.77 6.67 1.17
N TRP A 22 -14.32 7.85 1.55
CA TRP A 22 -15.75 8.22 1.86
C TRP A 22 -16.06 9.14 3.10
N GLY A 23 -16.80 10.27 2.90
CA GLY A 23 -18.00 10.77 3.68
C GLY A 23 -18.00 11.70 4.95
N ALA A 24 -17.80 13.04 4.83
CA ALA A 24 -18.18 14.26 5.66
C ALA A 24 -17.89 14.53 7.19
N SER A 25 -17.21 15.65 7.55
CA SER A 25 -17.51 16.69 8.62
C SER A 25 -16.27 17.50 9.12
N GLU A 26 -16.49 18.75 9.59
CA GLU A 26 -15.58 19.94 9.60
C GLU A 26 -14.80 20.27 10.91
N GLY A 27 -13.69 21.04 10.82
CA GLY A 27 -13.35 22.12 11.79
C GLY A 27 -11.90 22.27 12.32
N GLY A 28 -11.24 23.42 12.07
CA GLY A 28 -10.36 24.18 13.01
C GLY A 28 -8.81 24.11 12.89
N VAL A 29 -8.12 25.26 12.83
CA VAL A 29 -6.65 25.45 12.66
C VAL A 29 -6.03 26.30 13.80
N VAL A 30 -4.79 26.00 14.23
CA VAL A 30 -3.92 26.85 15.08
C VAL A 30 -2.45 26.78 14.57
N PRO A 31 -1.64 27.86 14.61
CA PRO A 31 -0.38 27.98 13.86
C PRO A 31 0.91 27.64 14.64
N GLN A 32 2.00 27.45 13.87
CA GLN A 32 3.35 26.99 14.27
C GLN A 32 4.45 28.08 14.19
N SER A 33 5.57 27.81 14.87
CA SER A 33 6.96 28.20 14.52
C SER A 33 7.89 27.13 15.15
N LYS A 34 9.06 26.67 14.66
CA LYS A 34 10.14 27.14 13.77
C LYS A 34 10.79 25.94 13.03
N VAL A 35 11.50 26.22 11.93
CA VAL A 35 12.12 25.27 10.98
C VAL A 35 13.59 25.02 11.31
N SER A 36 13.97 23.78 11.64
CA SER A 36 15.31 23.16 11.45
C SER A 36 15.33 21.63 11.62
N GLU A 37 14.21 20.95 11.87
CA GLU A 37 14.11 19.48 11.97
C GLU A 37 13.06 18.95 10.97
N LEU A 38 13.48 18.57 9.76
CA LEU A 38 12.61 17.86 8.81
C LEU A 38 12.70 16.33 8.93
N VAL A 39 13.52 15.84 9.86
CA VAL A 39 13.44 14.47 10.34
C VAL A 39 12.35 14.46 11.39
N GLY A 40 11.14 14.00 11.03
CA GLY A 40 10.08 13.78 12.02
C GLY A 40 10.65 12.96 13.19
N GLU A 41 10.23 13.27 14.42
CA GLU A 41 10.85 12.71 15.62
C GLU A 41 11.10 11.20 15.46
N PRO A 42 12.36 10.74 15.68
CA PRO A 42 12.68 9.33 15.57
C PRO A 42 11.75 8.55 16.51
N ASN A 43 11.13 7.50 15.97
CA ASN A 43 10.32 6.61 16.79
C ASN A 43 11.20 6.07 17.92
N PRO A 44 10.90 6.36 19.21
CA PRO A 44 11.83 6.15 20.33
C PRO A 44 12.18 4.68 20.63
N ALA A 45 11.66 3.74 19.85
CA ALA A 45 11.82 2.29 20.06
C ALA A 45 12.75 1.60 19.04
N GLN A 46 13.47 2.32 18.17
CA GLN A 46 14.30 1.65 17.16
C GLN A 46 15.75 1.43 17.59
N PRO A 47 16.26 0.19 17.56
CA PRO A 47 17.69 -0.05 17.66
C PRO A 47 18.39 0.57 16.47
N VAL A 48 19.25 1.56 16.74
CA VAL A 48 20.07 2.24 15.74
C VAL A 48 21.16 1.25 15.30
N GLY A 49 21.05 0.68 14.10
CA GLY A 49 22.23 0.05 13.47
C GLY A 49 22.01 -1.06 12.45
N GLU A 50 20.87 -1.76 12.44
CA GLU A 50 20.71 -2.92 11.54
C GLU A 50 20.01 -2.53 10.23
N VAL A 51 20.70 -2.75 9.11
CA VAL A 51 20.16 -2.52 7.77
C VAL A 51 19.08 -3.56 7.50
N ASP A 52 17.83 -3.11 7.34
CA ASP A 52 16.72 -3.99 6.95
C ASP A 52 17.10 -4.81 5.69
N PRO A 53 17.12 -6.16 5.76
CA PRO A 53 17.56 -7.02 4.66
C PRO A 53 16.80 -6.78 3.35
N ALA A 54 15.55 -6.30 3.44
CA ALA A 54 14.78 -5.92 2.25
C ALA A 54 15.47 -4.81 1.42
N GLN A 55 16.27 -3.95 2.04
CA GLN A 55 17.04 -2.92 1.30
C GLN A 55 18.08 -3.56 0.38
N GLU A 56 18.62 -4.74 0.69
CA GLU A 56 19.64 -5.40 -0.15
C GLU A 56 19.06 -5.92 -1.46
N VAL A 57 17.80 -6.38 -1.43
CA VAL A 57 17.15 -7.03 -2.57
C VAL A 57 16.13 -6.14 -3.28
N ASN A 58 15.65 -5.07 -2.64
CA ASN A 58 14.66 -4.15 -3.18
C ASN A 58 15.27 -2.76 -3.42
N ARG A 59 15.72 -2.52 -4.66
CA ARG A 59 16.38 -1.27 -5.03
C ARG A 59 15.51 -0.03 -4.79
N LEU A 60 14.20 -0.12 -5.07
CA LEU A 60 13.28 1.01 -4.89
C LEU A 60 13.03 1.28 -3.41
N TYR A 61 12.88 0.24 -2.59
CA TYR A 61 12.78 0.38 -1.14
C TYR A 61 14.04 1.03 -0.56
N ARG A 62 15.23 0.56 -0.95
CA ARG A 62 16.51 1.17 -0.55
C ARG A 62 16.56 2.64 -0.93
N GLU A 63 16.22 2.97 -2.18
CA GLU A 63 16.21 4.36 -2.67
C GLU A 63 15.25 5.22 -1.83
N LEU A 64 14.02 4.77 -1.59
CA LEU A 64 13.02 5.50 -0.79
C LEU A 64 13.43 5.67 0.67
N ARG A 65 14.23 4.75 1.23
CA ARG A 65 14.69 4.79 2.62
C ARG A 65 15.94 5.64 2.82
N GLN A 66 16.89 5.58 1.89
CA GLN A 66 18.19 6.25 2.00
C GLN A 66 18.19 7.63 1.34
N VAL A 67 17.61 7.72 0.14
CA VAL A 67 17.58 8.96 -0.65
C VAL A 67 16.24 9.68 -0.48
N GLY A 68 15.14 8.93 -0.46
CA GLY A 68 13.80 9.47 -0.30
C GLY A 68 13.10 9.89 -1.59
N LEU A 69 11.84 10.29 -1.43
CA LEU A 69 11.02 10.86 -2.49
C LEU A 69 11.55 12.26 -2.85
N VAL A 70 11.71 12.52 -4.15
CA VAL A 70 12.11 13.84 -4.66
C VAL A 70 10.87 14.71 -4.87
N LEU A 71 10.69 15.70 -3.99
CA LEU A 71 9.57 16.62 -3.93
C LEU A 71 9.91 17.96 -4.61
N GLY A 72 9.05 18.38 -5.54
CA GLY A 72 9.26 19.61 -6.34
C GLY A 72 10.64 19.70 -7.00
N GLY A 73 11.20 18.56 -7.37
CA GLY A 73 12.49 18.44 -8.07
C GLY A 73 13.75 18.67 -7.24
N ARG A 74 13.65 19.10 -5.97
CA ARG A 74 14.83 19.50 -5.17
C ARG A 74 14.85 18.94 -3.76
N HIS A 75 13.70 18.81 -3.11
CA HIS A 75 13.63 18.35 -1.74
C HIS A 75 13.61 16.83 -1.70
N ARG A 76 14.32 16.23 -0.74
CA ARG A 76 14.37 14.79 -0.57
C ARG A 76 13.76 14.43 0.77
N LEU A 77 12.79 13.52 0.76
CA LEU A 77 12.10 13.07 1.96
C LEU A 77 12.20 11.55 2.08
N PRO A 78 13.11 11.02 2.93
CA PRO A 78 13.20 9.58 3.17
C PRO A 78 11.92 9.06 3.82
N LEU A 79 11.47 7.88 3.38
CA LEU A 79 10.40 7.16 4.06
C LEU A 79 10.92 6.64 5.40
N PRO A 80 10.04 6.48 6.41
CA PRO A 80 10.42 5.98 7.74
C PRO A 80 10.98 4.55 7.68
N PRO A 81 11.68 4.10 8.74
CA PRO A 81 12.04 2.70 8.92
C PRO A 81 10.83 1.81 9.19
N PRO A 82 10.94 0.50 8.88
CA PRO A 82 9.93 -0.47 9.28
C PRO A 82 9.84 -0.46 10.79
N THR A 83 8.64 -0.35 11.34
CA THR A 83 8.37 -0.45 12.76
C THR A 83 8.74 -1.84 13.28
N MET A 84 8.60 -2.90 12.46
CA MET A 84 9.00 -4.26 12.81
C MET A 84 10.09 -4.80 11.87
N PRO A 85 11.38 -4.57 12.20
CA PRO A 85 12.51 -5.21 11.54
C PRO A 85 12.39 -6.74 11.50
N ASP A 86 13.08 -7.36 10.54
CA ASP A 86 13.15 -8.83 10.45
C ASP A 86 14.04 -9.37 11.58
N GLY A 87 13.83 -10.63 11.97
CA GLY A 87 14.73 -11.35 12.90
C GLY A 87 14.47 -11.10 14.38
N LEU A 88 13.45 -10.32 14.73
CA LEU A 88 13.06 -10.10 16.12
C LEU A 88 12.46 -11.35 16.76
N ASP A 89 12.79 -11.57 18.04
CA ASP A 89 12.17 -12.60 18.87
C ASP A 89 10.74 -12.21 19.31
N ALA A 90 10.02 -13.16 19.92
CA ALA A 90 8.64 -12.95 20.35
C ALA A 90 8.49 -11.77 21.33
N ALA A 91 9.43 -11.62 22.28
CA ALA A 91 9.40 -10.56 23.27
C ALA A 91 9.58 -9.17 22.63
N SER A 92 10.53 -9.05 21.70
CA SER A 92 10.80 -7.80 20.96
C SER A 92 9.65 -7.44 20.02
N GLN A 93 9.10 -8.43 19.30
CA GLN A 93 7.90 -8.21 18.49
C GLN A 93 6.71 -7.74 19.35
N ARG A 94 6.52 -8.36 20.52
CA ARG A 94 5.46 -7.97 21.46
C ARG A 94 5.66 -6.54 21.97
N ALA A 95 6.87 -6.16 22.36
CA ALA A 95 7.19 -4.82 22.82
C ALA A 95 6.87 -3.76 21.74
N ILE A 96 7.17 -4.05 20.48
CA ILE A 96 6.79 -3.19 19.35
C ILE A 96 5.27 -3.06 19.23
N LEU A 97 4.54 -4.18 19.30
CA LEU A 97 3.07 -4.17 19.25
C LEU A 97 2.47 -3.39 20.43
N GLU A 98 3.11 -3.37 21.59
CA GLU A 98 2.74 -2.59 22.78
C GLU A 98 2.98 -1.10 22.60
N ALA A 99 4.06 -0.72 21.90
CA ALA A 99 4.47 0.66 21.67
C ALA A 99 3.79 1.34 20.46
N LEU A 100 2.93 0.64 19.71
CA LEU A 100 2.25 1.23 18.55
C LEU A 100 1.40 2.45 18.95
N PRO A 101 1.45 3.56 18.18
CA PRO A 101 0.73 4.77 18.52
C PRO A 101 -0.78 4.57 18.39
N ASN A 102 -1.55 5.33 19.19
CA ASN A 102 -3.01 5.37 19.16
C ASN A 102 -3.68 3.99 19.36
N ARG A 103 -2.97 3.05 20.00
CA ARG A 103 -3.51 1.74 20.34
C ARG A 103 -4.28 1.83 21.67
N ASN A 104 -5.60 1.82 21.59
CA ASN A 104 -6.49 1.86 22.76
C ASN A 104 -6.87 0.44 23.26
N GLN A 105 -6.14 -0.59 22.83
CA GLN A 105 -6.45 -2.01 23.06
C GLN A 105 -5.19 -2.79 23.48
N THR A 106 -5.38 -3.97 24.07
CA THR A 106 -4.26 -4.85 24.43
C THR A 106 -3.63 -5.51 23.20
N VAL A 107 -2.43 -6.09 23.33
CA VAL A 107 -1.76 -6.84 22.24
C VAL A 107 -2.65 -7.98 21.76
N GLU A 108 -3.29 -8.69 22.70
CA GLU A 108 -4.14 -9.84 22.43
C GLU A 108 -5.36 -9.41 21.61
N GLN A 109 -5.98 -8.29 21.96
CA GLN A 109 -7.10 -7.73 21.20
C GLN A 109 -6.68 -7.26 19.81
N PHE A 110 -5.48 -6.66 19.68
CA PHE A 110 -4.92 -6.20 18.41
C PHE A 110 -4.59 -7.38 17.47
N ALA A 111 -3.98 -8.43 18.01
CA ALA A 111 -3.50 -9.60 17.27
C ALA A 111 -4.53 -10.73 17.12
N ARG A 112 -5.72 -10.62 17.72
CA ARG A 112 -6.75 -11.68 17.65
C ARG A 112 -7.10 -12.03 16.20
N LYS A 113 -7.39 -13.31 15.95
CA LYS A 113 -7.88 -13.79 14.64
C LYS A 113 -9.31 -13.31 14.41
N SER A 114 -9.48 -12.12 13.84
CA SER A 114 -10.78 -11.57 13.47
C SER A 114 -10.65 -10.57 12.33
N VAL A 115 -11.63 -10.54 11.42
CA VAL A 115 -11.69 -9.54 10.36
C VAL A 115 -11.85 -8.12 10.93
N VAL A 116 -12.52 -8.00 12.09
CA VAL A 116 -12.75 -6.73 12.81
C VAL A 116 -11.77 -6.49 13.97
N SER A 117 -10.59 -7.10 13.95
CA SER A 117 -9.52 -6.72 14.89
C SER A 117 -9.17 -5.23 14.73
N PRO A 118 -8.70 -4.56 15.79
CA PRO A 118 -8.22 -3.19 15.68
C PRO A 118 -7.09 -3.05 14.65
N PHE A 119 -6.83 -1.81 14.25
CA PHE A 119 -5.63 -1.39 13.54
C PHE A 119 -5.15 -0.09 14.19
N ALA A 120 -3.87 0.20 14.07
CA ALA A 120 -3.27 1.45 14.51
C ALA A 120 -2.96 2.31 13.29
N MET A 121 -3.07 3.62 13.45
CA MET A 121 -2.81 4.58 12.38
C MET A 121 -2.23 5.86 12.96
N ARG A 122 -1.31 6.47 12.23
CA ARG A 122 -0.74 7.77 12.56
C ARG A 122 -0.62 8.63 11.30
N PHE A 123 -1.08 9.87 11.40
CA PHE A 123 -0.72 10.91 10.44
C PHE A 123 0.57 11.56 10.90
N ARG A 124 1.49 11.76 9.96
CA ARG A 124 2.66 12.61 10.13
C ARG A 124 2.45 13.89 9.34
N ASP A 125 2.67 15.01 10.01
CA ASP A 125 2.77 16.29 9.34
C ASP A 125 4.26 16.63 9.24
N TYR A 126 4.70 17.06 8.06
CA TYR A 126 6.06 17.53 7.87
C TYR A 126 6.08 19.06 7.91
N PRO A 127 7.17 19.68 8.41
CA PRO A 127 7.36 21.11 8.34
C PRO A 127 7.12 21.65 6.91
N ALA A 128 6.52 22.83 6.84
CA ALA A 128 6.29 23.50 5.57
C ALA A 128 7.60 23.70 4.81
N VAL A 129 7.57 23.41 3.52
CA VAL A 129 8.68 23.62 2.61
C VAL A 129 8.28 24.68 1.60
N GLU A 130 9.10 25.72 1.47
CA GLU A 130 8.81 26.84 0.56
C GLU A 130 8.61 26.34 -0.88
N GLY A 131 7.53 26.80 -1.51
CA GLY A 131 7.17 26.43 -2.89
C GLY A 131 6.57 25.04 -3.04
N LEU A 132 6.35 24.30 -1.95
CA LEU A 132 5.60 23.04 -1.96
C LEU A 132 4.24 23.19 -1.28
N ASP A 133 3.28 22.42 -1.76
CA ASP A 133 2.05 22.15 -1.05
C ASP A 133 2.31 21.27 0.19
N PRO A 134 1.37 21.21 1.17
CA PRO A 134 1.53 20.44 2.39
C PRO A 134 1.97 18.99 2.13
N ILE A 135 2.98 18.56 2.88
CA ILE A 135 3.51 17.20 2.80
C ILE A 135 2.94 16.42 3.99
N HIS A 136 2.36 15.27 3.70
CA HIS A 136 1.78 14.39 4.70
C HIS A 136 2.40 13.01 4.64
N GLY A 137 2.50 12.38 5.80
CA GLY A 137 2.80 10.97 5.94
C GLY A 137 1.64 10.23 6.57
N ILE A 138 1.45 8.98 6.19
CA ILE A 138 0.48 8.09 6.80
C ILE A 138 1.20 6.80 7.15
N ASP A 139 1.07 6.38 8.41
CA ASP A 139 1.49 5.07 8.86
C ASP A 139 0.27 4.25 9.28
N VAL A 140 0.23 2.99 8.88
CA VAL A 140 -0.84 2.05 9.20
C VAL A 140 -0.23 0.74 9.68
N TRP A 141 -0.76 0.19 10.77
CA TRP A 141 -0.33 -1.10 11.31
C TRP A 141 -1.52 -1.96 11.65
N PHE A 142 -1.50 -3.23 11.25
CA PHE A 142 -2.52 -4.19 11.62
C PHE A 142 -2.01 -5.62 11.57
N VAL A 143 -2.69 -6.51 12.30
CA VAL A 143 -2.43 -7.95 12.21
C VAL A 143 -3.47 -8.63 11.31
N ALA A 144 -3.04 -9.54 10.46
CA ALA A 144 -3.90 -10.47 9.73
C ALA A 144 -3.44 -11.92 9.98
N HIS A 145 -4.30 -12.91 9.71
CA HIS A 145 -3.98 -14.32 9.92
C HIS A 145 -3.99 -15.06 8.60
N GLY A 146 -2.94 -15.80 8.30
CA GLY A 146 -2.71 -16.50 7.04
C GLY A 146 -1.23 -16.77 6.80
N SER A 147 -0.91 -17.31 5.63
CA SER A 147 0.47 -17.60 5.23
C SER A 147 1.05 -16.49 4.34
N LEU A 148 2.38 -16.29 4.39
CA LEU A 148 3.04 -15.37 3.45
C LEU A 148 2.94 -15.88 2.02
N GLU A 149 2.95 -17.19 1.84
CA GLU A 149 2.81 -17.83 0.55
C GLU A 149 1.47 -17.44 -0.11
N ALA A 150 0.39 -17.26 0.67
CA ALA A 150 -0.88 -16.76 0.16
C ALA A 150 -0.73 -15.35 -0.43
N LEU A 151 0.08 -14.49 0.17
CA LEU A 151 0.35 -13.12 -0.32
C LEU A 151 1.31 -13.07 -1.51
N THR A 152 1.96 -14.19 -1.85
CA THR A 152 2.76 -14.34 -3.09
C THR A 152 1.99 -15.05 -4.20
N ASP A 153 0.79 -15.57 -3.89
CA ASP A 153 -0.06 -16.24 -4.85
C ASP A 153 -0.79 -15.23 -5.73
N PRO A 154 -0.62 -15.27 -7.06
CA PRO A 154 -1.30 -14.33 -7.92
C PRO A 154 -2.83 -14.50 -7.95
N ALA A 155 -3.36 -15.66 -7.55
CA ALA A 155 -4.79 -15.88 -7.42
C ALA A 155 -5.39 -15.14 -6.22
N PHE A 156 -4.60 -14.85 -5.16
CA PHE A 156 -5.06 -14.06 -4.02
C PHE A 156 -5.50 -12.66 -4.42
N PHE A 157 -4.87 -12.11 -5.46
CA PHE A 157 -5.17 -10.80 -6.01
C PHE A 157 -6.00 -10.86 -7.29
N ALA A 158 -6.52 -12.03 -7.65
CA ALA A 158 -7.46 -12.14 -8.75
C ALA A 158 -8.77 -11.39 -8.42
N PRO A 159 -9.32 -10.60 -9.36
CA PRO A 159 -10.71 -10.19 -9.23
C PRO A 159 -11.58 -11.45 -9.15
N PRO A 160 -12.64 -11.43 -8.34
CA PRO A 160 -13.54 -12.57 -8.22
C PRO A 160 -14.12 -12.96 -9.59
N PRO A 161 -14.42 -14.25 -9.82
CA PRO A 161 -14.80 -14.77 -11.14
C PRO A 161 -16.03 -14.11 -11.77
N HIS A 162 -16.87 -13.44 -10.99
CA HIS A 162 -18.03 -12.67 -11.48
C HIS A 162 -17.68 -11.26 -12.01
N ARG A 163 -16.39 -10.87 -12.00
CA ARG A 163 -15.87 -9.59 -12.50
C ARG A 163 -14.82 -9.82 -13.59
N GLN A 164 -15.17 -10.56 -14.64
CA GLN A 164 -14.28 -10.75 -15.79
C GLN A 164 -14.45 -9.60 -16.79
N GLY A 165 -13.47 -8.69 -16.82
CA GLY A 165 -13.40 -7.64 -17.83
C GLY A 165 -12.32 -6.61 -17.53
N GLY A 166 -11.04 -6.96 -17.71
CA GLY A 166 -9.87 -6.06 -17.94
C GLY A 166 -9.47 -4.99 -16.90
N GLU A 167 -10.44 -4.36 -16.23
CA GLU A 167 -10.29 -3.32 -15.23
C GLU A 167 -10.67 -3.88 -13.86
N GLU A 168 -9.75 -3.78 -12.90
CA GLU A 168 -10.04 -4.13 -11.51
C GLU A 168 -10.56 -2.89 -10.79
N GLU A 169 -11.84 -2.90 -10.41
CA GLU A 169 -12.48 -1.86 -9.60
C GLU A 169 -12.20 -2.15 -8.11
N LEU A 170 -11.23 -1.42 -7.55
CA LEU A 170 -10.78 -1.44 -6.16
C LEU A 170 -11.39 -0.24 -5.44
N GLY A 171 -12.65 -0.36 -5.03
CA GLY A 171 -13.40 0.78 -4.51
C GLY A 171 -13.56 1.85 -5.59
N SER A 172 -13.07 3.08 -5.33
CA SER A 172 -13.04 4.17 -6.33
C SER A 172 -11.79 4.17 -7.22
N ALA A 173 -10.92 3.16 -7.11
CA ALA A 173 -9.72 3.03 -7.92
C ALA A 173 -9.88 2.00 -9.04
N LYS A 174 -9.35 2.31 -10.22
CA LYS A 174 -9.14 1.40 -11.35
C LYS A 174 -7.65 1.30 -11.62
N ALA A 175 -7.12 0.10 -11.61
CA ALA A 175 -5.70 -0.12 -11.85
C ALA A 175 -5.45 -1.11 -12.99
N ARG A 176 -4.43 -0.83 -13.80
CA ARG A 176 -4.04 -1.66 -14.95
C ARG A 176 -2.52 -1.74 -15.07
N VAL A 177 -1.95 -2.92 -14.86
CA VAL A 177 -0.52 -3.17 -15.15
C VAL A 177 -0.25 -3.03 -16.64
N LEU A 178 0.82 -2.31 -16.96
CA LEU A 178 1.31 -2.18 -18.31
C LEU A 178 2.09 -3.43 -18.71
N SER A 179 1.75 -3.97 -19.89
CA SER A 179 2.51 -5.05 -20.49
C SER A 179 3.91 -4.58 -20.91
N PRO A 180 4.88 -5.48 -21.10
CA PRO A 180 6.19 -5.12 -21.66
C PRO A 180 6.09 -4.38 -23.01
N SER A 181 5.14 -4.76 -23.88
CA SER A 181 4.92 -4.06 -25.15
C SER A 181 4.35 -2.65 -24.96
N GLN A 182 3.46 -2.45 -23.98
CA GLN A 182 2.92 -1.13 -23.66
C GLN A 182 3.96 -0.20 -23.04
N LEU A 183 4.88 -0.75 -22.24
CA LEU A 183 6.02 -0.02 -21.69
C LEU A 183 7.01 0.37 -22.78
N LYS A 184 7.37 -0.57 -23.65
CA LYS A 184 8.24 -0.31 -24.81
C LYS A 184 7.66 0.77 -25.73
N ALA A 185 6.36 0.75 -25.99
CA ALA A 185 5.66 1.76 -26.79
C ALA A 185 5.72 3.18 -26.18
N ARG A 186 6.06 3.30 -24.89
CA ARG A 186 6.22 4.56 -24.15
C ARG A 186 7.69 4.91 -23.90
N GLY A 187 8.62 4.20 -24.54
CA GLY A 187 10.05 4.42 -24.35
C GLY A 187 10.60 3.92 -23.01
N VAL A 188 9.84 3.11 -22.25
CA VAL A 188 10.31 2.47 -21.03
C VAL A 188 10.97 1.15 -21.38
N ALA A 189 12.28 1.03 -21.21
CA ALA A 189 13.02 -0.18 -21.56
C ALA A 189 12.79 -1.28 -20.52
N SER A 190 12.68 -2.54 -20.94
CA SER A 190 12.54 -3.65 -19.99
C SER A 190 13.78 -3.85 -19.12
N SER A 191 14.96 -3.42 -19.59
CA SER A 191 16.19 -3.36 -18.79
C SER A 191 16.08 -2.42 -17.60
N ASP A 192 15.17 -1.44 -17.67
CA ASP A 192 14.95 -0.49 -16.60
C ASP A 192 14.12 -1.10 -15.48
N LEU A 193 13.65 -2.34 -15.61
CA LEU A 193 12.81 -3.03 -14.64
C LEU A 193 13.53 -4.25 -14.06
N ASP A 194 13.41 -4.47 -12.76
CA ASP A 194 13.80 -5.75 -12.16
C ASP A 194 12.89 -6.88 -12.69
N THR A 195 13.48 -7.78 -13.49
CA THR A 195 12.72 -8.76 -14.28
C THR A 195 11.88 -9.66 -13.37
N GLY A 196 10.56 -9.51 -13.46
CA GLY A 196 9.57 -10.36 -12.77
C GLY A 196 9.06 -9.80 -11.44
N ARG A 197 9.82 -8.92 -10.78
CA ARG A 197 9.49 -8.31 -9.49
C ARG A 197 9.02 -6.87 -9.59
N GLU A 198 9.45 -6.18 -10.63
CA GLU A 198 9.05 -4.81 -10.88
C GLU A 198 7.87 -4.70 -11.84
N ARG A 199 6.97 -3.76 -11.55
CA ARG A 199 5.77 -3.50 -12.33
C ARG A 199 5.55 -2.00 -12.46
N VAL A 200 4.90 -1.62 -13.55
CA VAL A 200 4.31 -0.31 -13.71
C VAL A 200 2.83 -0.50 -13.96
N ALA A 201 1.99 0.23 -13.21
CA ALA A 201 0.55 0.19 -13.35
C ALA A 201 -0.01 1.60 -13.54
N LEU A 202 -0.95 1.77 -14.46
CA LEU A 202 -1.78 2.96 -14.51
C LEU A 202 -2.88 2.84 -13.48
N VAL A 203 -3.06 3.88 -12.68
CA VAL A 203 -4.04 3.96 -11.60
C VAL A 203 -4.89 5.20 -11.84
N ASN A 204 -6.19 5.00 -12.03
CA ASN A 204 -7.20 6.04 -11.95
C ASN A 204 -7.91 5.91 -10.61
N LEU A 205 -8.05 6.99 -9.83
CA LEU A 205 -8.62 6.94 -8.50
C LEU A 205 -9.43 8.21 -8.25
N ARG A 206 -10.64 8.07 -7.72
CA ARG A 206 -11.43 9.22 -7.23
C ARG A 206 -11.32 9.35 -5.71
N LEU A 207 -10.79 10.47 -5.24
CA LEU A 207 -10.67 10.81 -3.81
C LEU A 207 -11.92 11.56 -3.38
N PHE A 208 -12.75 10.90 -2.56
CA PHE A 208 -13.93 11.50 -1.93
C PHE A 208 -14.89 12.22 -2.89
N ASP A 209 -14.96 11.79 -4.16
CA ASP A 209 -15.67 12.46 -5.25
C ASP A 209 -15.27 13.92 -5.50
N LYS A 210 -14.10 14.35 -4.99
CA LYS A 210 -13.57 15.72 -5.09
C LYS A 210 -12.35 15.82 -5.97
N VAL A 211 -11.59 14.73 -6.11
CA VAL A 211 -10.38 14.70 -6.92
C VAL A 211 -10.39 13.45 -7.77
N GLU A 212 -10.13 13.58 -9.06
CA GLU A 212 -9.74 12.47 -9.92
C GLU A 212 -8.22 12.46 -10.04
N LEU A 213 -7.60 11.32 -9.81
CA LEU A 213 -6.18 11.10 -9.93
C LEU A 213 -5.92 10.09 -11.04
N ASN A 214 -4.99 10.36 -11.94
CA ASN A 214 -4.53 9.46 -12.98
C ASN A 214 -3.00 9.43 -12.98
N VAL A 215 -2.42 8.32 -12.53
CA VAL A 215 -0.97 8.20 -12.34
C VAL A 215 -0.46 6.85 -12.79
N ALA A 216 0.78 6.81 -13.27
CA ALA A 216 1.55 5.58 -13.39
C ALA A 216 2.34 5.35 -12.10
N GLY A 217 2.14 4.20 -11.44
CA GLY A 217 2.93 3.78 -10.29
C GLY A 217 3.96 2.73 -10.68
N GLN A 218 5.22 2.95 -10.30
CA GLN A 218 6.28 1.94 -10.33
C GLN A 218 6.28 1.21 -8.99
N SER A 219 6.31 -0.12 -8.98
CA SER A 219 6.40 -0.92 -7.76
C SER A 219 7.38 -2.09 -7.90
N ILE A 220 8.07 -2.43 -6.81
CA ILE A 220 8.95 -3.58 -6.70
C ILE A 220 8.56 -4.36 -5.45
N TRP A 221 8.24 -5.64 -5.63
CA TRP A 221 8.00 -6.56 -4.52
C TRP A 221 9.18 -7.51 -4.33
N THR A 222 9.50 -7.81 -3.08
CA THR A 222 10.61 -8.69 -2.70
C THR A 222 10.24 -9.49 -1.48
N GLN A 223 10.63 -10.76 -1.48
CA GLN A 223 10.60 -11.60 -0.29
C GLN A 223 12.04 -11.72 0.23
N THR A 224 12.27 -11.37 1.50
CA THR A 224 13.55 -11.67 2.14
C THR A 224 13.59 -13.17 2.42
N PRO A 225 14.70 -13.88 2.11
CA PRO A 225 14.83 -15.27 2.49
C PRO A 225 14.68 -15.40 4.00
N ALA A 226 14.12 -16.52 4.46
CA ALA A 226 14.34 -16.92 5.84
C ALA A 226 15.86 -17.07 6.05
N GLY A 227 16.37 -16.71 7.24
CA GLY A 227 17.79 -16.85 7.57
C GLY A 227 18.31 -18.28 7.33
N ASP A 228 19.63 -18.45 7.29
CA ASP A 228 20.32 -19.69 6.90
C ASP A 228 19.58 -20.96 7.40
N PRO A 229 18.98 -21.77 6.50
CA PRO A 229 18.25 -22.97 6.88
C PRO A 229 19.16 -24.04 7.50
N ALA A 230 20.49 -23.94 7.34
CA ALA A 230 21.47 -24.81 7.97
C ALA A 230 21.83 -24.38 9.41
N ALA A 231 21.43 -23.18 9.85
CA ALA A 231 21.51 -22.82 11.26
C ALA A 231 20.54 -23.68 12.06
N ALA A 232 20.98 -24.22 13.20
CA ALA A 232 20.21 -25.15 14.06
C ALA A 232 18.86 -24.59 14.56
N ARG A 233 18.58 -23.31 14.30
CA ARG A 233 17.28 -22.67 14.47
C ARG A 233 17.15 -21.65 13.33
N PRO A 234 16.19 -21.77 12.40
CA PRO A 234 15.95 -20.71 11.41
C PRO A 234 15.59 -19.43 12.15
N THR A 235 16.51 -18.47 12.19
CA THR A 235 16.43 -17.30 13.08
C THR A 235 15.50 -16.21 12.55
N THR A 236 15.13 -16.26 11.27
CA THR A 236 14.38 -15.18 10.64
C THR A 236 13.28 -15.74 9.77
N PRO A 237 12.00 -15.51 10.09
CA PRO A 237 10.94 -15.79 9.14
C PRO A 237 11.10 -14.86 7.93
N SER A 238 10.88 -15.37 6.71
CA SER A 238 10.87 -14.54 5.50
C SER A 238 9.91 -13.37 5.69
N SER A 239 10.24 -12.16 5.24
CA SER A 239 9.28 -11.06 5.16
C SER A 239 8.94 -10.74 3.71
N LEU A 240 7.81 -10.08 3.49
CA LEU A 240 7.42 -9.55 2.18
C LEU A 240 7.47 -8.03 2.23
N THR A 241 8.20 -7.41 1.32
CA THR A 241 8.28 -5.95 1.18
C THR A 241 7.81 -5.54 -0.21
N VAL A 242 6.96 -4.52 -0.29
CA VAL A 242 6.57 -3.88 -1.56
C VAL A 242 6.82 -2.39 -1.46
N ALA A 243 7.72 -1.87 -2.28
CA ALA A 243 7.98 -0.44 -2.39
C ALA A 243 7.38 0.09 -3.70
N ALA A 244 6.87 1.32 -3.67
CA ALA A 244 6.27 1.94 -4.84
C ALA A 244 6.35 3.47 -4.80
N ARG A 245 6.27 4.07 -5.97
CA ARG A 245 6.23 5.53 -6.18
C ARG A 245 5.48 5.87 -7.46
N ILE A 246 5.08 7.13 -7.62
CA ILE A 246 4.66 7.62 -8.93
C ILE A 246 5.87 7.64 -9.88
N ASP A 247 5.69 7.06 -11.06
CA ASP A 247 6.70 6.93 -12.09
C ASP A 247 6.74 8.20 -12.95
N ARG A 248 7.74 9.04 -12.71
CA ARG A 248 7.89 10.33 -13.38
C ARG A 248 8.13 10.25 -14.88
N ARG A 249 8.46 9.07 -15.42
CA ARG A 249 8.54 8.85 -16.88
C ARG A 249 7.18 9.08 -17.57
N PHE A 250 6.10 9.09 -16.80
CA PHE A 250 4.73 9.28 -17.28
C PHE A 250 4.19 10.70 -17.06
N ASP A 251 5.00 11.66 -16.61
CA ASP A 251 4.55 13.05 -16.37
C ASP A 251 3.96 13.69 -17.64
N HIS A 252 4.49 13.30 -18.80
CA HIS A 252 4.07 13.77 -20.12
C HIS A 252 3.67 12.62 -21.05
N ASP A 253 3.25 11.47 -20.50
CA ASP A 253 2.77 10.35 -21.33
C ASP A 253 1.56 10.82 -22.17
N PRO A 254 1.57 10.64 -23.49
CA PRO A 254 0.52 11.17 -24.36
C PRO A 254 -0.83 10.45 -24.19
N GLN A 255 -0.87 9.26 -23.58
CA GLN A 255 -2.09 8.49 -23.39
C GLN A 255 -2.63 8.58 -21.97
N SER A 256 -1.76 8.71 -20.98
CA SER A 256 -2.07 8.60 -19.55
C SER A 256 -1.04 9.39 -18.74
N PRO A 257 -1.01 10.74 -18.87
CA PRO A 257 -0.05 11.55 -18.15
C PRO A 257 -0.34 11.52 -16.65
N ASN A 258 0.69 11.64 -15.81
CA ASN A 258 0.49 11.78 -14.37
C ASN A 258 -0.19 13.12 -14.06
N HIS A 259 -1.45 13.07 -13.64
CA HIS A 259 -2.21 14.27 -13.32
C HIS A 259 -3.32 14.02 -12.29
N TRP A 260 -3.82 15.11 -11.74
CA TRP A 260 -5.05 15.16 -10.97
C TRP A 260 -6.01 16.21 -11.54
N ARG A 261 -7.30 16.07 -11.27
CA ARG A 261 -8.37 17.02 -11.66
C ARG A 261 -9.31 17.26 -10.48
N PRO A 262 -9.72 18.50 -10.21
CA PRO A 262 -10.78 18.75 -9.25
C PRO A 262 -12.12 18.26 -9.83
N ILE A 263 -12.99 17.76 -8.97
CA ILE A 263 -14.37 17.41 -9.31
C ILE A 263 -15.29 18.35 -8.53
N LEU A 264 -15.98 19.21 -9.27
CA LEU A 264 -16.92 20.19 -8.75
C LEU A 264 -18.35 19.66 -8.91
N ARG A 265 -19.23 20.00 -7.97
CA ARG A 265 -20.67 19.73 -8.09
C ARG A 265 -21.41 21.04 -8.26
N GLN A 266 -21.99 21.26 -9.44
CA GLN A 266 -22.76 22.47 -9.77
C GLN A 266 -24.12 22.05 -10.34
N GLY A 267 -25.20 22.48 -9.70
CA GLY A 267 -26.57 22.13 -10.13
C GLY A 267 -26.84 20.61 -10.18
N GLY A 268 -26.24 19.84 -9.26
CA GLY A 268 -26.36 18.37 -9.22
C GLY A 268 -25.56 17.62 -10.27
N ARG A 269 -24.80 18.31 -11.13
CA ARG A 269 -23.90 17.71 -12.12
C ARG A 269 -22.46 17.73 -11.63
N GLU A 270 -21.71 16.67 -11.93
CA GLU A 270 -20.28 16.61 -11.71
C GLU A 270 -19.56 17.25 -12.90
N ILE A 271 -18.69 18.21 -12.61
CA ILE A 271 -17.84 18.90 -13.57
C ILE A 271 -16.40 18.58 -13.21
N VAL A 272 -15.69 17.90 -14.10
CA VAL A 272 -14.26 17.61 -13.94
C VAL A 272 -13.48 18.81 -14.49
N GLY A 273 -12.64 19.42 -13.66
CA GLY A 273 -11.82 20.56 -14.03
C GLY A 273 -10.57 20.18 -14.84
N ASP A 274 -9.74 21.19 -15.10
CA ASP A 274 -8.53 21.04 -15.90
C ASP A 274 -7.48 20.14 -15.22
N PRO A 275 -6.73 19.35 -16.00
CA PRO A 275 -5.66 18.50 -15.48
C PRO A 275 -4.48 19.31 -14.96
N ARG A 276 -3.93 18.87 -13.83
CA ARG A 276 -2.73 19.41 -13.21
C ARG A 276 -1.76 18.27 -12.92
N THR A 277 -0.48 18.45 -13.23
CA THR A 277 0.54 17.41 -13.01
C THR A 277 0.59 16.96 -11.55
N TYR A 278 0.81 15.66 -11.32
CA TYR A 278 0.96 15.10 -9.97
C TYR A 278 2.06 14.03 -9.94
N THR A 279 3.09 14.22 -9.11
CA THR A 279 4.25 13.31 -9.11
C THR A 279 4.71 12.86 -7.74
N ASP A 280 4.11 13.42 -6.70
CA ASP A 280 4.74 13.53 -5.40
C ASP A 280 4.08 12.57 -4.41
N ALA A 281 4.22 11.26 -4.67
CA ALA A 281 3.82 10.22 -3.72
C ALA A 281 4.71 8.97 -3.81
N ALA A 282 5.04 8.41 -2.65
CA ALA A 282 5.74 7.14 -2.52
C ALA A 282 5.35 6.41 -1.23
N TRP A 283 5.42 5.09 -1.27
CA TRP A 283 5.07 4.25 -0.13
C TRP A 283 5.85 2.94 -0.13
N TYR A 284 5.87 2.30 1.02
CA TYR A 284 6.16 0.88 1.09
C TYR A 284 5.23 0.15 2.05
N TYR A 285 5.15 -1.14 1.85
CA TYR A 285 4.52 -2.12 2.70
C TYR A 285 5.56 -3.11 3.18
N LYS A 286 5.40 -3.56 4.42
CA LYS A 286 6.13 -4.70 4.93
C LYS A 286 5.18 -5.65 5.66
N VAL A 287 5.36 -6.94 5.40
CA VAL A 287 4.64 -8.03 6.06
C VAL A 287 5.65 -8.91 6.76
N THR A 288 5.58 -8.92 8.09
CA THR A 288 6.50 -9.67 8.95
C THR A 288 5.71 -10.73 9.71
N PRO A 289 6.07 -12.02 9.62
CA PRO A 289 5.42 -13.05 10.42
C PRO A 289 5.67 -12.82 11.91
N LEU A 290 4.60 -12.95 12.71
CA LEU A 290 4.71 -12.93 14.16
C LEU A 290 5.13 -14.31 14.66
N VAL A 291 6.05 -14.34 15.62
CA VAL A 291 6.39 -15.54 16.38
C VAL A 291 5.18 -15.97 17.21
N GLU A 292 4.50 -15.00 17.82
CA GLU A 292 3.27 -15.21 18.59
C GLU A 292 2.21 -14.13 18.28
N PRO A 293 0.95 -14.51 18.00
CA PRO A 293 0.46 -15.88 17.87
C PRO A 293 0.88 -16.52 16.52
N PRO A 294 1.07 -17.85 16.45
CA PRO A 294 1.43 -18.53 15.21
C PRO A 294 0.42 -18.30 14.07
N GLY A 295 0.92 -18.10 12.86
CA GLY A 295 0.09 -17.83 11.67
C GLY A 295 -0.46 -16.41 11.60
N ALA A 296 -0.06 -15.52 12.51
CA ALA A 296 -0.31 -14.10 12.40
C ALA A 296 0.81 -13.41 11.60
N LEU A 297 0.40 -12.42 10.81
CA LEU A 297 1.25 -11.56 10.02
C LEU A 297 1.05 -10.14 10.54
N PHE A 298 2.13 -9.45 10.91
CA PHE A 298 2.13 -8.02 11.14
C PHE A 298 2.32 -7.30 9.80
N ILE A 299 1.38 -6.42 9.46
CA ILE A 299 1.41 -5.63 8.24
C ILE A 299 1.58 -4.18 8.62
N GLU A 300 2.56 -3.54 8.01
CA GLU A 300 2.78 -2.11 8.09
C GLU A 300 2.79 -1.45 6.71
N ALA A 301 2.28 -0.22 6.67
CA ALA A 301 2.24 0.61 5.49
C ALA A 301 2.75 2.00 5.85
N HIS A 302 3.68 2.52 5.06
CA HIS A 302 4.23 3.84 5.24
C HIS A 302 4.15 4.60 3.92
N LEU A 303 3.35 5.66 3.91
CA LEU A 303 3.08 6.51 2.75
C LEU A 303 3.57 7.93 3.05
N VAL A 304 4.10 8.58 2.02
CA VAL A 304 4.41 10.01 1.99
C VAL A 304 3.87 10.58 0.68
N TYR A 305 3.23 11.73 0.75
CA TYR A 305 2.67 12.41 -0.41
C TYR A 305 2.58 13.93 -0.18
N VAL A 306 2.54 14.67 -1.28
CA VAL A 306 2.14 16.09 -1.27
C VAL A 306 0.65 16.16 -1.52
N GLU A 307 -0.08 16.94 -0.73
CA GLU A 307 -1.50 17.21 -0.91
C GLU A 307 -1.68 18.59 -1.55
N PRO A 308 -1.94 18.67 -2.87
CA PRO A 308 -2.27 19.93 -3.50
C PRO A 308 -3.39 20.65 -2.77
N LYS A 309 -3.19 21.93 -2.43
CA LYS A 309 -4.18 22.72 -1.65
C LYS A 309 -5.58 22.73 -2.27
N ASP A 310 -5.62 22.63 -3.60
CA ASP A 310 -6.83 22.67 -4.40
C ASP A 310 -7.58 21.32 -4.44
N TRP A 311 -7.04 20.24 -3.86
CA TRP A 311 -7.74 18.95 -3.76
C TRP A 311 -9.06 19.07 -3.00
N PHE A 312 -9.04 19.75 -1.85
CA PHE A 312 -10.20 19.88 -0.97
C PHE A 312 -10.44 21.31 -0.50
N GLN A 313 -9.86 22.31 -1.19
CA GLN A 313 -10.05 23.73 -0.89
C GLN A 313 -9.72 24.06 0.58
N GLY A 314 -8.65 23.46 1.11
CA GLY A 314 -8.22 23.61 2.49
C GLY A 314 -8.95 22.74 3.54
N ALA A 315 -9.95 21.94 3.14
CA ALA A 315 -10.59 21.00 4.06
C ALA A 315 -9.69 19.78 4.32
N ASN A 316 -9.55 19.37 5.59
CA ASN A 316 -8.77 18.20 5.96
C ASN A 316 -9.58 16.89 5.76
N LEU A 317 -10.01 16.64 4.53
CA LEU A 317 -10.85 15.48 4.21
C LEU A 317 -10.08 14.17 4.35
N LEU A 318 -8.78 14.17 4.05
CA LEU A 318 -7.95 12.98 4.22
C LEU A 318 -7.96 12.52 5.67
N ARG A 319 -7.62 13.41 6.61
CA ARG A 319 -7.59 13.04 8.03
C ARG A 319 -8.93 12.59 8.58
N SER A 320 -10.03 13.19 8.13
CA SER A 320 -11.37 12.88 8.64
C SER A 320 -12.00 11.61 8.04
N LYS A 321 -11.61 11.22 6.82
CA LYS A 321 -12.27 10.13 6.09
C LYS A 321 -11.43 8.90 5.95
N LEU A 322 -10.13 9.06 5.74
CA LEU A 322 -9.21 7.97 5.54
C LEU A 322 -9.35 6.85 6.60
N PRO A 323 -9.42 7.11 7.92
CA PRO A 323 -9.51 6.04 8.91
C PRO A 323 -10.65 5.04 8.66
N ILE A 324 -11.80 5.51 8.17
CA ILE A 324 -12.96 4.65 7.86
C ILE A 324 -12.66 3.77 6.64
N VAL A 325 -11.97 4.32 5.65
CA VAL A 325 -11.54 3.64 4.42
C VAL A 325 -10.55 2.54 4.74
N ILE A 326 -9.46 2.88 5.43
CA ILE A 326 -8.44 1.91 5.85
C ILE A 326 -9.11 0.78 6.63
N GLN A 327 -10.05 1.09 7.52
CA GLN A 327 -10.74 0.07 8.30
C GLN A 327 -11.51 -0.92 7.40
N SER A 328 -12.28 -0.39 6.44
CA SER A 328 -13.03 -1.22 5.48
C SER A 328 -12.10 -2.11 4.67
N GLU A 329 -11.02 -1.53 4.16
CA GLU A 329 -10.01 -2.24 3.38
C GLU A 329 -9.31 -3.33 4.20
N ILE A 330 -8.83 -3.03 5.40
CA ILE A 330 -8.20 -4.03 6.29
C ILE A 330 -9.14 -5.21 6.54
N ARG A 331 -10.45 -4.96 6.75
CA ARG A 331 -11.45 -6.02 6.93
C ARG A 331 -11.58 -6.89 5.68
N ALA A 332 -11.65 -6.26 4.50
CA ALA A 332 -11.73 -6.96 3.22
C ALA A 332 -10.47 -7.81 2.97
N PHE A 333 -9.28 -7.26 3.23
CA PHE A 333 -8.01 -7.95 3.13
C PHE A 333 -7.97 -9.19 4.04
N ARG A 334 -8.26 -9.03 5.34
CA ARG A 334 -8.26 -10.13 6.31
C ARG A 334 -9.22 -11.25 5.91
N LYS A 335 -10.43 -10.90 5.46
CA LYS A 335 -11.42 -11.87 4.98
C LYS A 335 -10.90 -12.63 3.76
N ARG A 336 -10.31 -11.92 2.80
CA ARG A 336 -9.76 -12.54 1.59
C ARG A 336 -8.60 -13.49 1.93
N LEU A 337 -7.72 -13.07 2.86
CA LEU A 337 -6.56 -13.86 3.25
C LEU A 337 -6.98 -15.16 3.93
N ASP A 338 -7.91 -15.08 4.88
CA ASP A 338 -8.43 -16.26 5.56
C ASP A 338 -9.10 -17.25 4.59
N LEU A 339 -9.93 -16.76 3.64
CA LEU A 339 -10.56 -17.61 2.62
C LEU A 339 -9.53 -18.26 1.67
N HIS A 340 -8.54 -17.49 1.21
CA HIS A 340 -7.53 -18.00 0.28
C HIS A 340 -6.63 -19.04 0.95
N ASP A 341 -6.24 -18.79 2.19
CA ASP A 341 -5.42 -19.70 2.98
C ASP A 341 -6.17 -20.99 3.31
N GLN A 342 -7.48 -20.91 3.63
CA GLN A 342 -8.33 -22.09 3.81
C GLN A 342 -8.44 -22.92 2.53
N ALA A 343 -8.65 -22.29 1.37
CA ALA A 343 -8.73 -22.98 0.08
C ALA A 343 -7.42 -23.71 -0.26
N ARG A 344 -6.27 -23.15 0.12
CA ARG A 344 -4.96 -23.80 -0.05
C ARG A 344 -4.74 -25.00 0.86
N ARG A 345 -5.23 -24.95 2.10
CA ARG A 345 -5.11 -26.07 3.05
C ARG A 345 -6.05 -27.23 2.72
N ASN A 346 -7.22 -26.93 2.13
CA ASN A 346 -8.26 -27.90 1.82
C ASN A 346 -8.61 -27.91 0.31
N PRO A 347 -7.73 -28.44 -0.56
CA PRO A 347 -7.96 -28.41 -2.00
C PRO A 347 -9.16 -29.26 -2.47
N THR A 348 -9.64 -30.19 -1.64
CA THR A 348 -10.64 -31.21 -1.98
C THR A 348 -12.11 -30.73 -1.91
N THR A 349 -12.38 -29.52 -1.41
CA THR A 349 -13.76 -29.00 -1.23
C THR A 349 -14.24 -28.03 -2.30
N VAL A 350 -13.50 -27.85 -3.40
CA VAL A 350 -14.05 -27.14 -4.56
C VAL A 350 -15.03 -28.08 -5.26
N PRO A 351 -16.34 -27.78 -5.31
CA PRO A 351 -17.31 -28.61 -6.01
C PRO A 351 -16.96 -28.55 -7.50
N SER A 352 -16.39 -29.63 -8.02
CA SER A 352 -16.34 -29.85 -9.46
C SER A 352 -17.78 -29.93 -9.97
N ASP A 353 -18.14 -29.03 -10.88
CA ASP A 353 -19.35 -29.06 -11.71
C ASP A 353 -20.72 -29.03 -11.01
N THR A 354 -21.26 -27.81 -10.88
CA THR A 354 -22.72 -27.58 -10.96
C THR A 354 -23.19 -27.48 -12.43
N THR A 355 -22.69 -28.35 -13.30
CA THR A 355 -23.07 -28.36 -14.74
C THR A 355 -23.66 -29.69 -15.19
N ALA A 356 -23.75 -30.70 -14.32
CA ALA A 356 -24.22 -32.04 -14.68
C ALA A 356 -25.73 -32.33 -14.42
N ARG A 357 -26.60 -31.32 -14.16
CA ARG A 357 -28.02 -31.57 -13.82
C ARG A 357 -29.09 -30.99 -14.76
N VAL A 358 -28.77 -30.68 -16.02
CA VAL A 358 -29.79 -30.23 -17.01
C VAL A 358 -29.99 -31.19 -18.20
N ARG A 359 -29.37 -32.38 -18.21
CA ARG A 359 -29.63 -33.40 -19.25
C ARG A 359 -30.10 -34.73 -18.66
N ALA A 360 -31.27 -34.72 -18.04
CA ALA A 360 -32.09 -35.91 -17.82
C ALA A 360 -33.53 -35.45 -17.56
N ASN A 361 -34.15 -34.84 -18.58
CA ASN A 361 -35.60 -34.68 -18.76
C ASN A 361 -35.82 -33.93 -20.07
N ARG A 362 -35.62 -34.65 -21.18
CA ARG A 362 -36.21 -34.32 -22.48
C ARG A 362 -36.44 -35.61 -23.24
#